data_AF-A0A024QGV6-F1
#
_entry.id   AF-A0A024QGV6-F1
#
_cell.length_a   1.000
_cell.length_b   1.000
_cell.length_c   1.000
_cell.angle_alpha   90.00
_cell.angle_beta   90.00
_cell.angle_gamma   90.00
#
_symmetry.space_group_name_H-M   'P 1'
#
loop_
_entity.id
_entity.type
_entity.pdbx_description
1 polymer ?
#
loop_
_entity_poly.entity_id
_entity_poly.type
_entity_poly.pdbx_seq_one_letter_code
_entity_poly.pdbx_strand_id
1 'polypeptide(L)'
;MRISNSIAANEHKRLKNKLLLRTFVYIPITISFALYLYSSLIQREMRDFNNLFYLIAVTLITVSILWIFMDTDKQIKKEKQREVIKKKKSKARITIEYGLTTLLLIILIAYALFIG
;
A
#
# COMPACT_ATOMS: atom_id res chain seq x y z
N MET A 1 -30.70 -18.82 14.09
CA MET A 1 -30.43 -18.15 12.79
C MET A 1 -29.90 -16.70 12.89
N ARG A 2 -29.86 -16.05 14.07
CA ARG A 2 -29.30 -14.67 14.20
C ARG A 2 -27.77 -14.58 14.33
N ILE A 3 -27.12 -15.64 14.83
CA ILE A 3 -25.67 -15.66 15.10
C ILE A 3 -24.84 -15.73 13.80
N SER A 4 -25.29 -16.45 12.77
CA SER A 4 -24.56 -16.52 11.49
C SER A 4 -24.56 -15.18 10.74
N ASN A 5 -25.66 -14.43 10.83
CA ASN A 5 -25.79 -13.13 10.17
C ASN A 5 -24.97 -12.04 10.86
N SER A 6 -24.84 -12.07 12.19
CA SER A 6 -23.98 -11.13 12.92
C SER A 6 -22.49 -11.39 12.69
N ILE A 7 -22.08 -12.66 12.57
CA ILE A 7 -20.70 -13.04 12.22
C ILE A 7 -20.35 -12.56 10.81
N ALA A 8 -21.25 -12.75 9.83
CA ALA A 8 -21.06 -12.31 8.45
C ALA A 8 -20.97 -10.77 8.32
N ALA A 9 -21.81 -10.03 9.06
CA ALA A 9 -21.79 -8.56 9.06
C ALA A 9 -20.50 -8.00 9.68
N ASN A 10 -19.99 -8.62 10.75
CA ASN A 10 -18.73 -8.22 11.38
C ASN A 10 -17.51 -8.48 10.48
N GLU A 11 -17.49 -9.60 9.76
CA GLU A 11 -16.42 -9.90 8.78
C GLU A 11 -16.43 -8.89 7.62
N HIS A 12 -17.61 -8.57 7.08
CA HIS A 12 -17.75 -7.60 6.00
C HIS A 12 -17.30 -6.19 6.43
N LYS A 13 -17.70 -5.74 7.63
CA LYS A 13 -17.25 -4.45 8.18
C LYS A 13 -15.72 -4.40 8.36
N ARG A 14 -15.11 -5.49 8.85
CA ARG A 14 -13.64 -5.59 8.98
C ARG A 14 -12.94 -5.47 7.64
N LEU A 15 -13.41 -6.20 6.61
CA LEU A 15 -12.83 -6.16 5.27
C LEU A 15 -13.00 -4.79 4.62
N LYS A 16 -14.15 -4.13 4.80
CA LYS A 16 -14.38 -2.77 4.33
C LYS A 16 -13.40 -1.76 4.95
N ASN A 17 -13.22 -1.78 6.28
CA ASN A 17 -12.26 -0.88 6.93
C ASN A 17 -10.83 -1.11 6.46
N LYS A 18 -10.44 -2.37 6.28
CA LYS A 18 -9.11 -2.74 5.78
C LYS A 18 -8.89 -2.26 4.35
N LEU A 19 -9.91 -2.40 3.50
CA LEU A 19 -9.90 -1.89 2.13
C LEU A 19 -9.76 -0.36 2.12
N LEU A 20 -10.49 0.35 2.99
CA LEU A 20 -10.39 1.81 3.10
C LEU A 20 -8.98 2.25 3.51
N LEU A 21 -8.40 1.64 4.55
CA LEU A 21 -7.01 1.93 4.96
C LEU A 21 -6.02 1.66 3.82
N ARG A 22 -6.21 0.56 3.10
CA ARG A 22 -5.38 0.24 1.95
C ARG A 22 -5.47 1.29 0.86
N THR A 23 -6.68 1.63 0.46
CA THR A 23 -6.91 2.53 -0.64
C THR A 23 -6.48 3.95 -0.29
N PHE A 24 -6.85 4.47 0.87
CA PHE A 24 -6.67 5.89 1.21
C PHE A 24 -5.41 6.20 2.02
N VAL A 25 -4.71 5.18 2.55
CA VAL A 25 -3.49 5.41 3.34
C VAL A 25 -2.31 4.69 2.69
N TYR A 26 -2.36 3.37 2.62
CA TYR A 26 -1.19 2.60 2.19
C TYR A 26 -0.81 2.83 0.73
N ILE A 27 -1.76 2.83 -0.19
CA ILE A 27 -1.49 3.04 -1.63
C ILE A 27 -0.92 4.44 -1.89
N PRO A 28 -1.55 5.55 -1.44
CA PRO A 28 -1.03 6.90 -1.63
C PRO A 28 0.38 7.09 -1.09
N ILE A 29 0.65 6.61 0.12
CA ILE A 29 1.98 6.69 0.74
C ILE A 29 3.00 5.92 -0.10
N THR A 30 2.67 4.68 -0.48
CA THR A 30 3.60 3.81 -1.23
C THR A 30 3.95 4.40 -2.60
N ILE A 31 2.95 4.88 -3.34
CA ILE A 31 3.16 5.50 -4.66
C ILE A 31 3.95 6.80 -4.53
N SER A 32 3.57 7.67 -3.59
CA SER A 32 4.24 8.96 -3.40
C SER A 32 5.71 8.78 -3.02
N PHE A 33 5.99 7.83 -2.13
CA PHE A 33 7.35 7.52 -1.70
C PHE A 33 8.18 6.90 -2.84
N ALA A 34 7.59 5.99 -3.62
CA ALA A 34 8.26 5.40 -4.77
C ALA A 34 8.61 6.45 -5.84
N LEU A 35 7.68 7.36 -6.15
CA LEU A 35 7.89 8.45 -7.09
C LEU A 35 8.94 9.46 -6.59
N TYR A 36 8.93 9.75 -5.29
CA TYR A 36 9.93 10.60 -4.65
C TYR A 36 11.33 9.98 -4.78
N LEU A 37 11.50 8.72 -4.39
CA LEU A 37 12.79 8.02 -4.50
C LEU A 37 13.26 7.93 -5.95
N TYR A 38 12.37 7.60 -6.88
CA TYR A 38 12.68 7.55 -8.31
C TYR A 38 13.15 8.90 -8.84
N SER A 39 12.49 9.98 -8.43
CA SER A 39 12.86 11.33 -8.83
C SER A 39 14.21 11.76 -8.26
N SER A 40 14.48 11.43 -6.99
CA SER A 40 15.77 11.71 -6.34
C SER A 40 16.92 10.93 -7.00
N LEU A 41 16.69 9.67 -7.39
CA LEU A 41 17.67 8.86 -8.11
C LEU A 41 18.04 9.48 -9.47
N ILE A 42 17.05 9.96 -10.23
CA ILE A 42 17.29 10.59 -11.54
C ILE A 42 18.08 11.88 -11.40
N GLN A 43 17.72 12.70 -10.41
CA GLN A 43 18.34 14.00 -10.21
C GLN A 43 19.68 13.93 -9.46
N ARG A 44 20.07 12.74 -8.99
CA ARG A 44 21.28 12.48 -8.18
C ARG A 44 21.38 13.31 -6.90
N GLU A 45 20.27 13.91 -6.49
CA GLU A 45 20.14 14.74 -5.29
C GLU A 45 18.84 14.39 -4.58
N MET A 46 18.83 14.50 -3.24
CA MET A 46 17.60 14.36 -2.47
C MET A 46 16.68 15.54 -2.76
N ARG A 47 15.51 15.26 -3.33
CA ARG A 47 14.47 16.29 -3.52
C ARG A 47 13.99 16.85 -2.17
N ASP A 48 13.54 18.10 -2.19
CA ASP A 48 12.88 18.70 -1.02
C ASP A 48 11.69 17.85 -0.56
N PHE A 49 11.60 17.60 0.75
CA PHE A 49 10.48 16.93 1.40
C PHE A 49 9.14 17.60 1.13
N ASN A 50 9.11 18.91 0.85
CA ASN A 50 7.90 19.60 0.40
C ASN A 50 7.27 18.96 -0.85
N ASN A 51 8.09 18.45 -1.77
CA ASN A 51 7.61 17.74 -2.96
C ASN A 51 6.93 16.41 -2.62
N LEU A 52 7.34 15.74 -1.54
CA LEU A 52 6.68 14.52 -1.06
C LEU A 52 5.26 14.83 -0.58
N PHE A 53 5.05 15.93 0.13
CA PHE A 53 3.72 16.35 0.58
C PHE A 53 2.79 16.67 -0.60
N TYR A 54 3.30 17.37 -1.63
CA TYR A 54 2.53 17.61 -2.86
C TYR A 54 2.16 16.31 -3.57
N LEU A 55 3.11 15.36 -3.69
CA LEU A 55 2.84 14.05 -4.28
C LEU A 55 1.78 13.28 -3.50
N ILE A 56 1.82 13.31 -2.16
CA ILE A 56 0.81 12.68 -1.30
C ILE A 56 -0.57 13.29 -1.57
N ALA A 57 -0.68 14.62 -1.63
CA ALA A 57 -1.94 15.30 -1.91
C ALA A 57 -2.51 14.93 -3.28
N VAL A 58 -1.70 14.98 -4.34
CA VAL A 58 -2.10 14.60 -5.71
C VAL A 58 -2.55 13.14 -5.77
N THR A 59 -1.82 12.25 -5.11
CA THR A 59 -2.14 10.82 -5.11
C THR A 59 -3.44 10.56 -4.35
N LEU A 60 -3.69 11.24 -3.23
CA LEU A 60 -4.95 11.15 -2.49
C LEU A 60 -6.15 11.62 -3.31
N ILE A 61 -6.03 12.74 -4.03
CA ILE A 61 -7.09 13.25 -4.92
C ILE A 61 -7.38 12.22 -6.01
N THR A 62 -6.34 11.72 -6.68
CA THR A 62 -6.46 10.73 -7.75
C THR A 62 -7.13 9.45 -7.26
N VAL A 63 -6.70 8.94 -6.11
CA VAL A 63 -7.29 7.75 -5.48
C VAL A 63 -8.76 7.99 -5.10
N SER A 64 -9.11 9.18 -4.62
CA SER A 64 -10.49 9.54 -4.26
C SER A 64 -11.39 9.56 -5.50
N ILE A 65 -10.91 10.12 -6.60
CA ILE A 65 -11.63 10.10 -7.89
C ILE A 65 -11.82 8.67 -8.37
N LEU A 66 -10.76 7.86 -8.38
CA LEU A 66 -10.83 6.45 -8.77
C LEU A 66 -11.82 5.67 -7.90
N TRP A 67 -11.86 5.95 -6.60
CA TRP A 67 -12.76 5.28 -5.68
C TRP A 67 -14.24 5.50 -6.01
N ILE A 68 -14.61 6.69 -6.51
CA ILE A 68 -15.99 6.99 -6.92
C ILE A 68 -16.45 6.05 -8.04
N PHE A 69 -15.55 5.68 -8.95
CA PHE A 69 -15.85 4.75 -10.05
C PHE A 69 -15.71 3.27 -9.66
N MET A 70 -15.29 2.97 -8.44
CA MET A 70 -15.05 1.60 -8.00
C MET A 70 -16.25 1.01 -7.27
N ASP A 71 -16.68 -0.16 -7.74
CA ASP A 71 -17.64 -1.01 -7.04
C ASP A 71 -17.02 -1.55 -5.73
N THR A 72 -17.58 -1.11 -4.60
CA THR A 72 -17.12 -1.47 -3.25
C THR A 72 -17.29 -2.96 -2.96
N ASP A 73 -18.37 -3.60 -3.41
CA ASP A 73 -18.60 -5.03 -3.16
C ASP A 73 -17.63 -5.89 -3.95
N LYS A 74 -17.34 -5.51 -5.20
CA LYS A 74 -16.30 -6.16 -6.02
C LYS A 74 -14.93 -6.03 -5.36
N GLN A 75 -14.62 -4.87 -4.77
CA GLN A 75 -13.37 -4.63 -4.07
C GLN A 75 -13.26 -5.43 -2.77
N ILE A 76 -14.34 -5.55 -2.00
CA ILE A 76 -14.38 -6.37 -0.78
C ILE A 76 -14.17 -7.85 -1.11
N LYS A 77 -14.78 -8.36 -2.19
CA LYS A 77 -14.53 -9.73 -2.69
C LYS A 77 -13.05 -9.96 -3.02
N LYS A 78 -12.41 -9.00 -3.70
CA LYS A 78 -10.96 -9.07 -3.98
C LYS A 78 -10.12 -9.08 -2.70
N GLU A 79 -10.43 -8.24 -1.72
CA GLU A 79 -9.69 -8.22 -0.45
C GLU A 79 -9.86 -9.53 0.33
N LYS A 80 -11.05 -10.15 0.31
CA LYS A 80 -11.27 -11.49 0.87
C LYS A 80 -10.41 -12.55 0.19
N GLN A 81 -10.34 -12.55 -1.15
CA GLN A 81 -9.47 -13.46 -1.90
C GLN A 81 -7.99 -13.25 -1.55
N ARG A 82 -7.54 -11.99 -1.39
CA ARG A 82 -6.17 -11.68 -0.98
C ARG A 82 -5.85 -12.22 0.42
N GLU A 83 -6.79 -12.17 1.37
CA GLU A 83 -6.59 -12.80 2.69
C GLU A 83 -6.45 -14.31 2.59
N VAL A 84 -7.24 -14.98 1.76
CA VAL A 84 -7.14 -16.43 1.54
C VAL A 84 -5.78 -16.79 0.94
N ILE A 85 -5.32 -16.04 -0.06
CA ILE A 85 -3.99 -16.24 -0.68
C ILE A 85 -2.88 -15.98 0.34
N LYS A 86 -2.97 -14.92 1.14
CA LYS A 86 -1.98 -14.60 2.18
C LYS A 86 -1.91 -15.68 3.25
N LYS A 87 -3.06 -16.26 3.66
CA LYS A 87 -3.11 -17.40 4.57
C LYS A 87 -2.53 -18.68 3.98
N LYS A 88 -2.62 -18.84 2.65
CA LYS A 88 -2.05 -19.99 1.92
C LYS A 88 -0.54 -19.85 1.67
N LYS A 89 0.02 -18.63 1.68
CA LYS A 89 1.48 -18.43 1.59
C LYS A 89 2.17 -18.98 2.85
N SER A 90 3.22 -19.77 2.66
CA SER A 90 4.07 -20.24 3.76
C SER A 90 4.76 -19.08 4.47
N LYS A 91 4.87 -19.14 5.80
CA LYS A 91 5.56 -18.15 6.63
C LYS A 91 7.01 -17.92 6.16
N ALA A 92 7.71 -18.98 5.74
CA ALA A 92 9.08 -18.88 5.24
C ALA A 92 9.18 -18.01 3.99
N ARG A 93 8.22 -18.12 3.06
CA ARG A 93 8.19 -17.32 1.83
C ARG A 93 7.93 -15.84 2.13
N ILE A 94 7.10 -15.55 3.13
CA ILE A 94 6.84 -14.18 3.58
C ILE A 94 8.11 -13.56 4.16
N THR A 95 8.83 -14.29 5.02
CA THR A 95 10.10 -13.80 5.61
C THR A 95 11.15 -13.49 4.55
N ILE A 96 11.30 -14.35 3.54
CA ILE A 96 12.24 -14.13 2.44
C ILE A 96 11.86 -12.89 1.61
N GLU A 97 10.58 -12.73 1.26
CA GLU A 97 10.09 -11.55 0.53
C GLU A 97 10.38 -10.26 1.31
N TYR A 98 10.09 -10.23 2.62
CA TYR A 98 10.41 -9.07 3.46
C TYR A 98 11.91 -8.82 3.57
N GLY A 99 12.71 -9.87 3.80
CA GLY A 99 14.17 -9.74 3.89
C GLY A 99 14.80 -9.14 2.64
N LEU A 100 14.40 -9.63 1.45
CA LEU A 100 14.83 -9.08 0.16
C LEU A 100 14.40 -7.62 -0.02
N THR A 101 13.17 -7.30 0.35
CA THR A 101 12.64 -5.94 0.23
C THR A 101 13.41 -4.97 1.14
N THR A 102 13.70 -5.37 2.38
CA THR A 102 14.48 -4.56 3.32
C THR A 102 15.91 -4.37 2.85
N LEU A 103 16.54 -5.43 2.32
CA LEU A 103 17.90 -5.37 1.77
C LEU A 103 17.98 -4.38 0.60
N LEU A 104 17.02 -4.44 -0.33
CA LEU A 104 16.92 -3.47 -1.44
C LEU A 104 16.78 -2.04 -0.94
N LEU A 105 15.97 -1.82 0.10
CA LEU A 105 15.75 -0.51 0.71
C LEU A 105 17.05 0.03 1.34
N ILE A 106 17.81 -0.81 2.05
CA ILE A 106 19.11 -0.46 2.62
C ILE A 106 20.11 -0.08 1.51
N ILE A 107 20.20 -0.87 0.44
CA ILE A 107 21.09 -0.59 -0.69
C ILE A 107 20.73 0.76 -1.33
N LEU A 108 19.44 1.04 -1.50
CA LEU A 108 18.94 2.31 -2.03
C LEU A 108 19.34 3.51 -1.15
N ILE A 109 19.19 3.38 0.17
CA ILE A 109 19.59 4.42 1.13
C ILE A 109 21.10 4.59 1.12
N ALA A 110 21.87 3.51 1.15
CA ALA A 110 23.33 3.54 1.13
C ALA A 110 23.85 4.19 -0.16
N TYR A 111 23.26 3.86 -1.31
CA TYR A 111 23.58 4.50 -2.59
C TYR A 111 23.29 6.00 -2.56
N ALA A 112 22.13 6.41 -2.05
CA ALA A 112 21.78 7.82 -1.93
C ALA A 112 22.70 8.60 -0.98
N LEU A 113 23.24 7.96 0.06
CA LEU A 113 24.18 8.57 1.01
C LEU A 113 25.63 8.62 0.52
N PHE A 114 26.02 7.76 -0.43
CA PHE A 114 27.41 7.66 -0.91
C PHE A 114 27.65 8.44 -2.21
N ILE A 115 26.59 8.76 -2.96
CA ILE A 115 26.64 9.54 -4.21
C ILE A 115 26.09 10.97 -4.03
N GLY A 116 25.36 11.22 -2.93
CA GLY A 116 24.93 12.56 -2.53
C GLY A 116 26.00 13.35 -1.80
#